data_AF-W7LT38-F1
#
_entry.id   AF-W7LT38-F1
#
_cell.length_a   1.000
_cell.length_b   1.000
_cell.length_c   1.000
_cell.angle_alpha   90.00
_cell.angle_beta   90.00
_cell.angle_gamma   90.00
#
_symmetry.space_group_name_H-M   'P 1'
#
loop_
_entity.id
_entity.type
_entity.pdbx_description
1 polymer ?
#
loop_
_entity_poly.entity_id
_entity_poly.type
_entity_poly.pdbx_seq_one_letter_code
_entity_poly.pdbx_strand_id
1 'polypeptide(L)'
;MLGTSDIVVAGGTESMSNTPHYLPNLRNGAKYGDQTLVDGVLKDGLTDSFKKDHMGISAELCVQDHELTREAQDEYAINSYKKAQAATEAGLFTEIVPVEVPGGRGKPAIKVERDDEVKNLNVDKLKAVRPAFKPDGTVTAPNAAPINDGAAAVVLVSEAKLKELNLKPVAKILGWGDAEREPERFTIAPALAIPKAIKHAGLTADQVEYYEINEAFSAVALANMKLLGLNPDQVNVYGGSVAIGHPLGCSGARIVTTLTSVLKEKKAKIGAVGICNGGGGASAMVIENLQ
;
A
#
# COMPACT_ATOMS: atom_id res chain seq x y z
N MET A 1 13.61 -19.87 -8.67
CA MET A 1 14.75 -19.34 -7.90
C MET A 1 16.04 -19.63 -8.66
N LEU A 2 17.07 -18.80 -8.53
CA LEU A 2 18.37 -18.97 -9.20
C LEU A 2 19.24 -20.09 -8.58
N GLY A 3 18.72 -20.86 -7.62
CA GLY A 3 19.43 -21.94 -6.93
C GLY A 3 20.38 -21.48 -5.82
N THR A 4 20.34 -20.21 -5.41
CA THR A 4 21.25 -19.65 -4.38
C THR A 4 20.74 -19.82 -2.95
N SER A 5 19.45 -20.07 -2.76
CA SER A 5 18.82 -20.24 -1.44
C SER A 5 17.55 -21.07 -1.56
N ASP A 6 17.25 -21.84 -0.52
CA ASP A 6 16.06 -22.72 -0.46
C ASP A 6 14.95 -22.19 0.44
N ILE A 7 15.30 -21.35 1.42
CA ILE A 7 14.35 -20.69 2.34
C ILE A 7 14.77 -19.23 2.46
N VAL A 8 13.85 -18.31 2.21
CA VAL A 8 14.07 -16.86 2.28
C VAL A 8 12.92 -16.21 3.02
N VAL A 9 13.23 -15.31 3.95
CA VAL A 9 12.24 -14.38 4.50
C VAL A 9 12.34 -13.08 3.71
N ALA A 10 11.22 -12.62 3.18
CA ALA A 10 11.12 -11.35 2.46
C ALA A 10 9.94 -10.54 3.03
N GLY A 11 9.99 -9.23 2.91
CA GLY A 11 8.96 -8.39 3.50
C GLY A 11 9.38 -6.93 3.53
N GLY A 12 8.77 -6.19 4.46
CA GLY A 12 9.04 -4.79 4.68
C GLY A 12 8.55 -4.33 6.05
N THR A 13 9.13 -3.24 6.54
CA THR A 13 8.77 -2.61 7.80
C THR A 13 8.95 -1.11 7.66
N GLU A 14 8.12 -0.35 8.35
CA GLU A 14 8.27 1.09 8.46
C GLU A 14 7.80 1.54 9.85
N SER A 15 8.53 2.49 10.45
CA SER A 15 8.01 3.27 11.57
C SER A 15 8.11 4.76 11.25
N MET A 16 7.07 5.26 10.57
CA MET A 16 6.99 6.67 10.20
C MET A 16 6.88 7.57 11.44
N SER A 17 6.22 7.11 12.52
CA SER A 17 6.10 7.87 13.78
C SER A 17 7.44 8.16 14.44
N ASN A 18 8.46 7.32 14.20
CA ASN A 18 9.80 7.47 14.77
C ASN A 18 10.82 8.07 13.80
N THR A 19 10.36 8.59 12.65
CA THR A 19 11.27 9.20 11.68
C THR A 19 11.84 10.52 12.23
N PRO A 20 13.17 10.69 12.29
CA PRO A 20 13.77 11.87 12.88
C PRO A 20 13.71 13.08 11.95
N HIS A 21 13.96 14.26 12.52
CA HIS A 21 14.30 15.45 11.74
C HIS A 21 15.81 15.54 11.50
N TYR A 22 16.23 16.16 10.39
CA TYR A 22 17.62 16.33 10.01
C TYR A 22 18.08 17.79 10.13
N LEU A 23 19.31 17.99 10.64
CA LEU A 23 20.01 19.28 10.58
C LEU A 23 21.22 19.17 9.64
N PRO A 24 21.05 19.48 8.34
CA PRO A 24 22.01 19.06 7.30
C PRO A 24 23.37 19.75 7.39
N ASN A 25 23.41 20.99 7.90
CA ASN A 25 24.60 21.84 7.83
C ASN A 25 25.49 21.77 9.08
N LEU A 26 25.10 21.02 10.12
CA LEU A 26 25.80 21.06 11.42
C LEU A 26 27.27 20.66 11.32
N ARG A 27 27.63 19.72 10.44
CA ARG A 27 29.01 19.25 10.27
C ARG A 27 30.00 20.38 9.95
N ASN A 28 29.59 21.33 9.10
CA ASN A 28 30.44 22.46 8.67
C ASN A 28 30.12 23.76 9.45
N GLY A 29 29.07 23.73 10.27
CA GLY A 29 28.54 24.88 11.00
C GLY A 29 27.75 25.85 10.12
N ALA A 30 26.91 26.65 10.77
CA ALA A 30 26.23 27.80 10.18
C ALA A 30 26.67 29.06 10.92
N LYS A 31 27.38 29.98 10.24
CA LYS A 31 27.99 31.15 10.89
C LYS A 31 26.98 32.22 11.29
N TYR A 32 25.95 32.43 10.47
CA TYR A 32 24.91 33.44 10.64
C TYR A 32 23.69 33.10 9.77
N GLY A 33 22.48 33.39 10.25
CA GLY A 33 21.21 33.14 9.55
C GLY A 33 20.47 31.87 10.01
N ASP A 34 19.16 31.85 9.74
CA ASP A 34 18.25 30.77 10.15
C ASP A 34 18.65 29.42 9.55
N GLN A 35 18.36 28.34 10.27
CA GLN A 35 18.55 26.96 9.82
C GLN A 35 17.23 26.21 9.81
N THR A 36 17.12 25.22 8.93
CA THR A 36 15.93 24.38 8.80
C THR A 36 16.19 23.01 9.43
N LEU A 37 15.29 22.60 10.32
CA LEU A 37 15.13 21.19 10.68
C LEU A 37 14.25 20.53 9.63
N VAL A 38 14.81 19.59 8.89
CA VAL A 38 14.15 18.92 7.77
C VAL A 38 13.38 17.72 8.30
N ASP A 39 12.07 17.68 8.08
CA ASP A 39 11.25 16.50 8.37
C ASP A 39 11.67 15.32 7.47
N GLY A 40 12.07 14.20 8.09
CA GLY A 40 12.56 13.03 7.35
C GLY A 40 11.48 12.26 6.59
N VAL A 41 10.25 12.21 7.10
CA VAL A 41 9.12 11.55 6.42
C VAL A 41 8.85 12.28 5.11
N LEU A 42 8.78 13.61 5.19
CA LEU A 42 8.57 14.44 4.03
C LEU A 42 9.74 14.32 3.06
N LYS A 43 10.97 14.46 3.55
CA LYS A 43 12.17 14.55 2.72
C LYS A 43 12.50 13.27 1.96
N ASP A 44 12.44 12.13 2.64
CA ASP A 44 12.92 10.85 2.11
C ASP A 44 11.78 9.92 1.67
N GLY A 45 10.54 10.17 2.11
CA GLY A 45 9.38 9.35 1.76
C GLY A 45 8.35 10.03 0.85
N LEU A 46 8.00 11.29 1.11
CA LEU A 46 6.80 11.93 0.54
C LEU A 46 7.05 13.11 -0.39
N THR A 47 8.31 13.40 -0.75
CA THR A 47 8.69 14.48 -1.67
C THR A 47 9.33 13.90 -2.92
N ASP A 48 8.86 14.34 -4.09
CA ASP A 48 9.45 13.93 -5.34
C ASP A 48 10.87 14.48 -5.46
N SER A 49 11.82 13.61 -5.78
CA SER A 49 13.24 13.98 -5.77
C SER A 49 13.61 14.91 -6.93
N PHE A 50 12.78 15.01 -7.98
CA PHE A 50 13.05 15.82 -9.16
C PHE A 50 12.39 17.19 -9.07
N LYS A 51 11.07 17.24 -8.87
CA LYS A 51 10.26 18.47 -8.78
C LYS A 51 10.21 19.09 -7.39
N LYS A 52 10.58 18.32 -6.35
CA LYS A 52 10.52 18.75 -4.94
C LYS A 52 9.10 19.03 -4.43
N ASP A 53 8.09 18.51 -5.12
CA ASP A 53 6.69 18.60 -4.72
C ASP A 53 6.28 17.43 -3.83
N HIS A 54 5.27 17.63 -2.98
CA HIS A 54 4.66 16.55 -2.20
C HIS A 54 4.03 15.52 -3.14
N MET A 55 4.05 14.23 -2.80
CA MET A 55 3.33 13.17 -3.54
C MET A 55 1.84 13.47 -3.76
N GLY A 56 1.25 14.30 -2.89
CA GLY A 56 -0.13 14.74 -2.98
C GLY A 56 -0.39 15.68 -4.16
N ILE A 57 0.62 16.43 -4.62
CA ILE A 57 0.55 17.23 -5.86
C ILE A 57 0.52 16.31 -7.08
N SER A 58 1.27 15.20 -7.06
CA SER A 58 1.19 14.18 -8.13
C SER A 58 -0.18 13.48 -8.13
N ALA A 59 -0.82 13.30 -6.98
CA ALA A 59 -2.19 12.82 -6.89
C ALA A 59 -3.19 13.82 -7.51
N GLU A 60 -3.03 15.12 -7.25
CA GLU A 60 -3.83 16.16 -7.93
C GLU A 60 -3.62 16.18 -9.45
N LEU A 61 -2.39 15.94 -9.93
CA LEU A 61 -2.12 15.79 -11.36
C LEU A 61 -2.86 14.57 -11.93
N CYS A 62 -2.82 13.44 -11.22
CA CYS A 62 -3.56 12.23 -11.59
C CYS A 62 -5.08 12.49 -11.67
N VAL A 63 -5.62 13.27 -10.74
CA VAL A 63 -7.02 13.68 -10.76
C VAL A 63 -7.35 14.45 -12.03
N GLN A 64 -6.51 15.43 -12.39
CA GLN A 64 -6.71 16.24 -13.59
C GLN A 64 -6.60 15.41 -14.88
N ASP A 65 -5.56 14.59 -15.00
CA ASP A 65 -5.31 13.76 -16.18
C ASP A 65 -6.40 12.72 -16.46
N HIS A 66 -7.13 12.30 -15.43
CA HIS A 66 -8.15 11.25 -15.52
C HIS A 66 -9.58 11.73 -15.24
N GLU A 67 -9.76 13.04 -15.08
CA GLU A 67 -11.05 13.71 -14.86
C GLU A 67 -11.81 13.15 -13.66
N LEU A 68 -11.10 12.91 -12.56
CA LEU A 68 -11.69 12.36 -11.33
C LEU A 68 -12.34 13.49 -10.51
N THR A 69 -13.58 13.33 -10.11
CA THR A 69 -14.23 14.33 -9.26
C THR A 69 -13.83 14.15 -7.79
N ARG A 70 -14.03 15.19 -6.97
CA ARG A 70 -13.87 15.10 -5.51
C ARG A 70 -14.83 14.06 -4.93
N GLU A 71 -16.06 14.06 -5.41
CA GLU A 71 -17.12 13.16 -4.95
C GLU A 71 -16.77 11.70 -5.23
N ALA A 72 -16.21 11.40 -6.40
CA ALA A 72 -15.78 10.03 -6.74
C ALA A 72 -14.64 9.55 -5.82
N GLN A 73 -13.68 10.41 -5.49
CA GLN A 73 -12.59 10.09 -4.57
C GLN A 73 -13.12 9.84 -3.15
N ASP A 74 -14.02 10.70 -2.67
CA ASP A 74 -14.61 10.59 -1.35
C ASP A 74 -15.50 9.35 -1.23
N GLU A 75 -16.30 9.03 -2.24
CA GLU A 75 -17.11 7.81 -2.29
C GLU A 75 -16.25 6.56 -2.31
N TYR A 76 -15.13 6.57 -3.06
CA TYR A 76 -14.16 5.49 -3.05
C TYR A 76 -13.57 5.28 -1.65
N ALA A 77 -13.11 6.35 -1.00
CA ALA A 77 -12.57 6.30 0.35
C ALA A 77 -13.60 5.73 1.34
N ILE A 78 -14.83 6.27 1.36
CA ILE A 78 -15.93 5.77 2.20
C ILE A 78 -16.14 4.26 1.99
N ASN A 79 -16.14 3.79 0.74
CA ASN A 79 -16.31 2.38 0.43
C ASN A 79 -15.12 1.53 0.88
N SER A 80 -13.88 2.01 0.73
CA SER A 80 -12.68 1.35 1.25
C SER A 80 -12.77 1.17 2.78
N TYR A 81 -13.16 2.22 3.52
CA TYR A 81 -13.39 2.13 4.96
C TYR A 81 -14.49 1.13 5.33
N LYS A 82 -15.63 1.16 4.64
CA LYS A 82 -16.73 0.21 4.90
C LYS A 82 -16.30 -1.24 4.64
N LYS A 83 -15.54 -1.50 3.58
CA LYS A 83 -14.99 -2.84 3.29
C LYS A 83 -14.02 -3.28 4.40
N ALA A 84 -13.13 -2.39 4.84
CA ALA A 84 -12.20 -2.65 5.94
C ALA A 84 -12.92 -2.94 7.26
N GLN A 85 -13.90 -2.11 7.63
CA GLN A 85 -14.73 -2.31 8.83
C GLN A 85 -15.43 -3.67 8.81
N ALA A 86 -16.09 -3.99 7.70
CA ALA A 86 -16.78 -5.27 7.55
C ALA A 86 -15.83 -6.46 7.63
N ALA A 87 -14.64 -6.38 7.02
CA ALA A 87 -13.63 -7.44 7.07
C ALA A 87 -13.04 -7.61 8.48
N THR A 88 -12.78 -6.50 9.19
CA THR A 88 -12.33 -6.53 10.60
C THR A 88 -13.39 -7.13 11.52
N GLU A 89 -14.65 -6.73 11.39
CA GLU A 89 -15.75 -7.25 12.20
C GLU A 89 -16.02 -8.73 11.96
N ALA A 90 -15.88 -9.18 10.71
CA ALA A 90 -16.01 -10.58 10.33
C ALA A 90 -14.76 -11.43 10.66
N GLY A 91 -13.67 -10.83 11.17
CA GLY A 91 -12.44 -11.53 11.53
C GLY A 91 -11.68 -12.10 10.34
N LEU A 92 -11.80 -11.47 9.16
CA LEU A 92 -11.20 -11.97 7.91
C LEU A 92 -9.69 -11.71 7.82
N PHE A 93 -9.17 -10.77 8.62
CA PHE A 93 -7.74 -10.46 8.71
C PHE A 93 -6.99 -11.50 9.55
N THR A 94 -6.99 -12.76 9.11
CA THR A 94 -6.29 -13.86 9.79
C THR A 94 -4.77 -13.74 9.73
N GLU A 95 -4.27 -12.78 8.95
CA GLU A 95 -2.85 -12.46 8.82
C GLU A 95 -2.25 -11.64 9.97
N ILE A 96 -3.05 -11.00 10.82
CA ILE A 96 -2.54 -10.11 11.86
C ILE A 96 -1.96 -10.91 13.02
N VAL A 97 -0.68 -10.67 13.32
CA VAL A 97 -0.02 -11.15 14.54
C VAL A 97 -0.08 -10.04 15.59
N PRO A 98 -0.77 -10.22 16.73
CA PRO A 98 -0.87 -9.19 17.76
C PRO A 98 0.49 -8.82 18.35
N VAL A 99 0.67 -7.52 18.64
CA VAL A 99 1.88 -6.97 19.27
C VAL A 99 1.56 -6.55 20.69
N GLU A 100 2.34 -7.03 21.66
CA GLU A 100 2.27 -6.57 23.05
C GLU A 100 3.23 -5.41 23.28
N VAL A 101 2.68 -4.26 23.64
CA VAL A 101 3.44 -3.04 23.95
C VAL A 101 3.51 -2.89 25.48
N PRO A 102 4.73 -2.88 26.07
CA PRO A 102 4.87 -2.69 27.50
C PRO A 102 4.33 -1.33 27.95
N GLY A 103 3.41 -1.30 28.91
CA GLY A 103 2.84 -0.04 29.44
C GLY A 103 3.82 0.83 30.23
N GLY A 104 4.98 0.26 30.60
CA GLY A 104 6.02 0.91 31.40
C GLY A 104 5.61 1.19 32.85
N ARG A 105 6.58 1.38 33.75
CA ARG A 105 6.37 1.80 35.15
C ARG A 105 5.23 1.06 35.88
N GLY A 106 5.18 -0.28 35.76
CA GLY A 106 4.17 -1.12 36.41
C GLY A 106 2.76 -1.09 35.80
N LYS A 107 2.53 -0.36 34.70
CA LYS A 107 1.27 -0.40 33.95
C LYS A 107 1.14 -1.71 33.16
N PRO A 108 -0.08 -2.24 32.98
CA PRO A 108 -0.30 -3.43 32.16
C PRO A 108 0.14 -3.20 30.72
N ALA A 109 0.56 -4.28 30.05
CA ALA A 109 0.85 -4.24 28.62
C ALA A 109 -0.44 -3.95 27.82
N ILE A 110 -0.29 -3.23 26.72
CA ILE A 110 -1.36 -2.98 25.75
C ILE A 110 -1.16 -3.96 24.61
N LYS A 111 -2.20 -4.72 24.28
CA LYS A 111 -2.19 -5.62 23.13
C LYS A 111 -2.78 -4.88 21.93
N VAL A 112 -1.99 -4.74 20.87
CA VAL A 112 -2.41 -4.18 19.58
C VAL A 112 -2.71 -5.35 18.65
N GLU A 113 -3.97 -5.53 18.28
CA GLU A 113 -4.44 -6.71 17.53
C GLU A 113 -5.37 -6.36 16.35
N ARG A 114 -5.56 -5.08 16.07
CA ARG A 114 -6.37 -4.56 14.96
C ARG A 114 -5.69 -3.34 14.36
N ASP A 115 -5.92 -3.11 13.08
CA ASP A 115 -5.50 -1.87 12.42
C ASP A 115 -6.22 -0.66 13.02
N ASP A 116 -5.46 0.38 13.32
CA ASP A 116 -5.96 1.53 14.07
C ASP A 116 -6.84 2.47 13.24
N GLU A 117 -6.62 2.53 11.93
CA GLU A 117 -7.29 3.49 11.04
C GLU A 117 -8.74 3.09 10.73
N VAL A 118 -9.04 1.78 10.70
CA VAL A 118 -10.32 1.23 10.24
C VAL A 118 -11.54 1.84 10.97
N LYS A 119 -11.38 2.21 12.24
CA LYS A 119 -12.44 2.78 13.09
C LYS A 119 -12.72 4.27 12.85
N ASN A 120 -11.89 4.97 12.07
CA ASN A 120 -11.87 6.44 12.01
C ASN A 120 -12.82 7.05 10.96
N LEU A 121 -13.57 6.23 10.20
CA LEU A 121 -14.51 6.74 9.21
C LEU A 121 -15.55 7.68 9.84
N ASN A 122 -15.55 8.93 9.38
CA ASN A 122 -16.64 9.88 9.60
C ASN A 122 -17.03 10.49 8.26
N VAL A 123 -18.17 10.04 7.72
CA VAL A 123 -18.62 10.40 6.36
C VAL A 123 -18.84 11.90 6.21
N ASP A 124 -19.49 12.53 7.19
CA ASP A 124 -19.81 13.96 7.13
C ASP A 124 -18.54 14.81 7.16
N LYS A 125 -17.60 14.45 8.05
CA LYS A 125 -16.30 15.11 8.14
C LYS A 125 -15.50 14.92 6.86
N LEU A 126 -15.45 13.69 6.33
CA LEU A 126 -14.74 13.36 5.09
C LEU A 126 -15.21 14.22 3.92
N LYS A 127 -16.52 14.39 3.75
CA LYS A 127 -17.06 15.23 2.67
C LYS A 127 -16.83 16.73 2.90
N ALA A 128 -16.75 17.18 4.16
CA ALA A 128 -16.63 18.59 4.51
C ALA A 128 -15.18 19.10 4.59
N VAL A 129 -14.17 18.23 4.67
CA VAL A 129 -12.79 18.70 4.83
C VAL A 129 -12.27 19.44 3.60
N ARG A 130 -11.40 20.42 3.87
CA ARG A 130 -10.67 21.19 2.85
C ARG A 130 -9.61 20.31 2.16
N PRO A 131 -9.26 20.63 0.91
CA PRO A 131 -8.13 20.03 0.21
C PRO A 131 -6.82 20.12 1.02
N ALA A 132 -5.98 19.09 0.92
CA ALA A 132 -4.76 18.97 1.71
C ALA A 132 -3.52 19.58 1.03
N PHE A 133 -3.46 19.56 -0.31
CA PHE A 133 -2.21 19.85 -1.03
C PHE A 133 -2.23 21.14 -1.86
N LYS A 134 -3.41 21.59 -2.32
CA LYS A 134 -3.58 22.90 -2.98
C LYS A 134 -4.98 23.45 -2.74
N PRO A 135 -5.20 24.79 -2.72
CA PRO A 135 -6.48 25.39 -2.35
C PRO A 135 -7.69 24.98 -3.21
N ASP A 136 -7.47 24.76 -4.51
CA ASP A 136 -8.44 24.32 -5.51
C ASP A 136 -8.38 22.80 -5.76
N GLY A 137 -7.77 22.06 -4.84
CA GLY A 137 -7.55 20.62 -4.95
C GLY A 137 -8.78 19.79 -4.63
N THR A 138 -8.63 18.48 -4.79
CA THR A 138 -9.65 17.47 -4.49
C THR A 138 -9.14 16.37 -3.57
N VAL A 139 -7.83 16.24 -3.44
CA VAL A 139 -7.21 15.27 -2.53
C VAL A 139 -7.23 15.85 -1.11
N THR A 140 -7.68 15.04 -0.17
CA THR A 140 -7.87 15.38 1.23
C THR A 140 -7.24 14.32 2.12
N ALA A 141 -6.99 14.65 3.39
CA ALA A 141 -6.46 13.66 4.33
C ALA A 141 -7.34 12.40 4.44
N PRO A 142 -8.68 12.48 4.53
CA PRO A 142 -9.54 11.29 4.59
C PRO A 142 -9.69 10.49 3.29
N ASN A 143 -9.28 11.02 2.14
CA ASN A 143 -9.27 10.27 0.86
C ASN A 143 -7.85 9.92 0.38
N ALA A 144 -6.85 10.19 1.21
CA ALA A 144 -5.46 9.80 1.06
C ALA A 144 -5.09 8.75 2.11
N ALA A 145 -4.06 7.95 1.86
CA ALA A 145 -3.56 7.07 2.90
C ALA A 145 -2.89 7.87 4.04
N PRO A 146 -3.08 7.48 5.31
CA PRO A 146 -2.40 8.10 6.43
C PRO A 146 -0.92 7.72 6.51
N ILE A 147 -0.22 8.42 7.42
CA ILE A 147 1.12 8.04 7.89
C ILE A 147 0.94 6.94 8.93
N ASN A 148 1.61 5.80 8.76
CA ASN A 148 1.41 4.63 9.62
C ASN A 148 2.72 3.91 9.94
N ASP A 149 2.68 3.13 11.02
CA ASP A 149 3.72 2.17 11.39
C ASP A 149 3.22 0.75 11.10
N GLY A 150 4.11 -0.15 10.69
CA GLY A 150 3.76 -1.56 10.51
C GLY A 150 4.83 -2.37 9.80
N ALA A 151 4.69 -3.70 9.87
CA ALA A 151 5.58 -4.65 9.22
C ALA A 151 4.79 -5.84 8.66
N ALA A 152 5.25 -6.39 7.55
CA ALA A 152 4.71 -7.59 6.94
C ALA A 152 5.84 -8.43 6.34
N ALA A 153 5.71 -9.75 6.42
CA ALA A 153 6.71 -10.68 5.91
C ALA A 153 6.06 -11.94 5.35
N VAL A 154 6.76 -12.56 4.40
CA VAL A 154 6.45 -13.85 3.80
C VAL A 154 7.66 -14.77 3.89
N VAL A 155 7.41 -16.07 4.00
CA VAL A 155 8.44 -17.11 3.93
C VAL A 155 8.35 -17.78 2.57
N LEU A 156 9.40 -17.65 1.78
CA LEU A 156 9.53 -18.28 0.47
C LEU A 156 10.34 -19.55 0.61
N VAL A 157 9.88 -20.62 -0.01
CA VAL A 157 10.54 -21.94 -0.01
C VAL A 157 10.67 -22.47 -1.43
N SER A 158 11.79 -23.13 -1.72
CA SER A 158 11.99 -23.81 -3.00
C SER A 158 11.10 -25.06 -3.08
N GLU A 159 10.75 -25.48 -4.29
CA GLU A 159 9.99 -26.72 -4.52
C GLU A 159 10.67 -27.95 -3.90
N ALA A 160 12.00 -28.01 -3.97
CA ALA A 160 12.79 -29.08 -3.37
C ALA A 160 12.65 -29.07 -1.83
N LYS A 161 12.77 -27.88 -1.22
CA LYS A 161 12.68 -27.73 0.23
C LYS A 161 11.27 -27.94 0.77
N LEU A 162 10.26 -27.54 0.00
CA LEU A 162 8.85 -27.80 0.30
C LEU A 162 8.59 -29.31 0.45
N LYS A 163 9.12 -30.11 -0.50
CA LYS A 163 9.02 -31.58 -0.47
C LYS A 163 9.86 -32.20 0.64
N GLU A 164 11.11 -31.77 0.78
CA GLU A 164 12.04 -32.28 1.80
C GLU A 164 11.47 -32.13 3.21
N LEU A 165 10.89 -30.96 3.52
CA LEU A 165 10.36 -30.62 4.84
C LEU A 165 8.87 -30.95 5.00
N ASN A 166 8.22 -31.50 3.97
CA ASN A 166 6.78 -31.81 3.97
C ASN A 166 5.90 -30.60 4.39
N LEU A 167 6.20 -29.43 3.84
CA LEU A 167 5.50 -28.19 4.14
C LEU A 167 4.24 -28.03 3.27
N LYS A 168 3.21 -27.38 3.81
CA LYS A 168 2.01 -27.00 3.08
C LYS A 168 2.14 -25.56 2.59
N PRO A 169 2.23 -25.29 1.28
CA PRO A 169 2.35 -23.94 0.77
C PRO A 169 1.02 -23.20 0.89
N VAL A 170 1.09 -21.89 1.14
CA VAL A 170 -0.08 -20.99 1.15
C VAL A 170 -0.41 -20.53 -0.27
N ALA A 171 0.60 -20.12 -1.02
CA ALA A 171 0.44 -19.65 -2.39
C ALA A 171 1.72 -19.94 -3.19
N LYS A 172 1.61 -19.85 -4.51
CA LYS A 172 2.73 -19.92 -5.45
C LYS A 172 2.86 -18.60 -6.19
N ILE A 173 4.07 -18.04 -6.22
CA ILE A 173 4.37 -16.87 -7.06
C ILE A 173 4.43 -17.33 -8.51
N LEU A 174 3.54 -16.80 -9.35
CA LEU A 174 3.50 -17.10 -10.79
C LEU A 174 4.35 -16.15 -11.60
N GLY A 175 4.39 -14.88 -11.22
CA GLY A 175 5.16 -13.87 -11.94
C GLY A 175 5.15 -12.52 -11.25
N TRP A 176 5.97 -11.61 -11.77
CA TRP A 176 6.11 -10.25 -11.27
C TRP A 176 6.47 -9.31 -12.42
N GLY A 177 6.39 -8.01 -12.17
CA GLY A 177 6.75 -6.99 -13.14
C GLY A 177 6.95 -5.64 -12.50
N ASP A 178 8.09 -5.03 -12.79
CA ASP A 178 8.40 -3.64 -12.44
C ASP A 178 8.26 -2.76 -13.67
N ALA A 179 7.69 -1.57 -13.50
CA ALA A 179 7.57 -0.59 -14.57
C ALA A 179 7.77 0.81 -14.03
N GLU A 180 8.14 1.72 -14.91
CA GLU A 180 8.36 3.12 -14.58
C GLU A 180 7.73 4.03 -15.64
N ARG A 181 7.44 5.26 -15.21
CA ARG A 181 6.98 6.38 -16.02
C ARG A 181 7.63 7.66 -15.49
N GLU A 182 7.22 8.80 -16.03
CA GLU A 182 7.61 10.11 -15.51
C GLU A 182 7.36 10.19 -13.99
N PRO A 183 8.29 10.75 -13.20
CA PRO A 183 8.20 10.73 -11.73
C PRO A 183 6.88 11.23 -11.15
N GLU A 184 6.34 12.31 -11.72
CA GLU A 184 5.06 12.90 -11.30
C GLU A 184 3.83 12.08 -11.70
N ARG A 185 3.98 11.11 -12.59
CA ARG A 185 2.94 10.18 -13.07
C ARG A 185 3.07 8.80 -12.43
N PHE A 186 3.79 8.67 -11.32
CA PHE A 186 3.93 7.40 -10.59
C PHE A 186 2.58 6.79 -10.20
N THR A 187 1.57 7.64 -9.99
CA THR A 187 0.20 7.25 -9.63
C THR A 187 -0.43 6.25 -10.60
N ILE A 188 -0.01 6.22 -11.87
CA ILE A 188 -0.52 5.30 -12.89
C ILE A 188 0.54 4.34 -13.43
N ALA A 189 1.70 4.26 -12.79
CA ALA A 189 2.69 3.23 -13.08
C ALA A 189 2.15 1.80 -12.85
N PRO A 190 1.23 1.51 -11.90
CA PRO A 190 0.64 0.18 -11.76
C PRO A 190 -0.09 -0.32 -13.03
N ALA A 191 -0.66 0.60 -13.83
CA ALA A 191 -1.27 0.26 -15.12
C ALA A 191 -0.26 -0.27 -16.16
N LEU A 192 1.06 -0.14 -15.92
CA LEU A 192 2.10 -0.85 -16.68
C LEU A 192 2.57 -2.12 -15.96
N ALA A 193 2.80 -2.03 -14.65
CA ALA A 193 3.38 -3.11 -13.87
C ALA A 193 2.45 -4.34 -13.80
N ILE A 194 1.15 -4.14 -13.59
CA ILE A 194 0.17 -5.22 -13.46
C ILE A 194 0.08 -6.05 -14.76
N PRO A 195 -0.15 -5.46 -15.96
CA PRO A 195 -0.13 -6.23 -17.22
C PRO A 195 1.21 -6.93 -17.47
N LYS A 196 2.33 -6.32 -17.09
CA LYS A 196 3.67 -6.93 -17.21
C LYS A 196 3.79 -8.17 -16.33
N ALA A 197 3.33 -8.10 -15.08
CA ALA A 197 3.34 -9.22 -14.15
C ALA A 197 2.41 -10.37 -14.59
N ILE A 198 1.20 -10.05 -15.08
CA ILE A 198 0.25 -11.02 -15.64
C ILE A 198 0.85 -11.74 -16.85
N LYS A 199 1.45 -10.99 -17.77
CA LYS A 199 2.15 -11.57 -18.94
C LYS A 199 3.33 -12.44 -18.51
N HIS A 200 4.12 -12.01 -17.53
CA HIS A 200 5.24 -12.80 -17.01
C HIS A 200 4.77 -14.11 -16.35
N ALA A 201 3.60 -14.09 -15.70
CA ALA A 201 2.94 -15.27 -15.16
C ALA A 201 2.36 -16.21 -16.25
N GLY A 202 2.38 -15.82 -17.52
CA GLY A 202 1.81 -16.60 -18.62
C GLY A 202 0.28 -16.61 -18.64
N LEU A 203 -0.35 -15.59 -18.04
CA LEU A 203 -1.80 -15.47 -17.92
C LEU A 203 -2.35 -14.32 -18.77
N THR A 204 -3.67 -14.28 -18.91
CA THR A 204 -4.44 -13.14 -19.41
C THR A 204 -5.19 -12.45 -18.27
N ALA A 205 -5.58 -11.19 -18.46
CA ALA A 205 -6.17 -10.37 -17.40
C ALA A 205 -7.52 -10.91 -16.87
N ASP A 206 -8.29 -11.58 -17.72
CA ASP A 206 -9.55 -12.25 -17.38
C ASP A 206 -9.39 -13.47 -16.48
N GLN A 207 -8.17 -14.00 -16.34
CA GLN A 207 -7.88 -15.10 -15.41
C GLN A 207 -7.61 -14.62 -13.98
N VAL A 208 -7.43 -13.32 -13.75
CA VAL A 208 -7.20 -12.76 -12.42
C VAL A 208 -8.53 -12.42 -11.76
N GLU A 209 -8.80 -13.02 -10.62
CA GLU A 209 -10.11 -12.93 -9.96
C GLU A 209 -10.18 -11.77 -8.97
N TYR A 210 -9.06 -11.48 -8.28
CA TYR A 210 -8.95 -10.40 -7.30
C TYR A 210 -7.66 -9.62 -7.43
N TYR A 211 -7.74 -8.33 -7.12
CA TYR A 211 -6.65 -7.37 -7.20
C TYR A 211 -6.48 -6.63 -5.88
N GLU A 212 -5.24 -6.53 -5.41
CA GLU A 212 -4.86 -5.54 -4.40
C GLU A 212 -4.07 -4.43 -5.08
N ILE A 213 -4.69 -3.28 -5.28
CA ILE A 213 -4.06 -2.07 -5.81
C ILE A 213 -3.87 -1.09 -4.65
N ASN A 214 -2.62 -0.83 -4.29
CA ASN A 214 -2.31 0.01 -3.13
C ASN A 214 -2.92 1.42 -3.28
N GLU A 215 -3.69 1.84 -2.27
CA GLU A 215 -4.43 3.09 -2.27
C GLU A 215 -3.57 4.22 -1.67
N ALA A 216 -2.43 4.57 -2.29
CA ALA A 216 -1.64 5.71 -1.81
C ALA A 216 -2.52 6.98 -1.73
N PHE A 217 -3.41 7.14 -2.70
CA PHE A 217 -4.56 8.03 -2.68
C PHE A 217 -5.76 7.32 -3.31
N SER A 218 -6.99 7.73 -2.99
CA SER A 218 -8.19 7.20 -3.66
C SER A 218 -8.12 7.40 -5.18
N ALA A 219 -7.56 8.53 -5.62
CA ALA A 219 -7.32 8.83 -7.03
C ALA A 219 -6.43 7.79 -7.74
N VAL A 220 -5.43 7.24 -7.05
CA VAL A 220 -4.51 6.21 -7.59
C VAL A 220 -5.30 4.95 -7.94
N ALA A 221 -6.12 4.45 -7.01
CA ALA A 221 -6.90 3.26 -7.26
C ALA A 221 -7.95 3.48 -8.37
N LEU A 222 -8.67 4.60 -8.32
CA LEU A 222 -9.66 4.96 -9.35
C LEU A 222 -9.04 5.05 -10.75
N ALA A 223 -7.90 5.74 -10.89
CA ALA A 223 -7.23 5.88 -12.18
C ALA A 223 -6.75 4.53 -12.73
N ASN A 224 -6.12 3.69 -11.91
CA ASN A 224 -5.64 2.38 -12.37
C ASN A 224 -6.79 1.42 -12.68
N MET A 225 -7.88 1.42 -11.92
CA MET A 225 -9.08 0.65 -12.26
C MET A 225 -9.66 1.08 -13.62
N LYS A 226 -9.76 2.40 -13.87
CA LYS A 226 -10.23 2.95 -15.16
C LYS A 226 -9.31 2.53 -16.32
N LEU A 227 -8.00 2.64 -16.15
CA LEU A 227 -7.00 2.33 -17.19
C LEU A 227 -6.92 0.83 -17.50
N LEU A 228 -7.11 -0.03 -16.49
CA LEU A 228 -7.05 -1.49 -16.62
C LEU A 228 -8.42 -2.12 -16.90
N GLY A 229 -9.51 -1.34 -16.87
CA GLY A 229 -10.87 -1.83 -17.09
C GLY A 229 -11.35 -2.80 -16.01
N LEU A 230 -10.95 -2.59 -14.75
CA LEU A 230 -11.23 -3.50 -13.65
C LEU A 230 -12.61 -3.26 -13.04
N ASN A 231 -13.26 -4.34 -12.60
CA ASN A 231 -14.48 -4.26 -11.80
C ASN A 231 -14.12 -3.89 -10.34
N PRO A 232 -14.72 -2.84 -9.76
CA PRO A 232 -14.50 -2.45 -8.36
C PRO A 232 -14.79 -3.54 -7.32
N ASP A 233 -15.62 -4.53 -7.65
CA ASP A 233 -15.92 -5.68 -6.79
C ASP A 233 -14.79 -6.72 -6.72
N GLN A 234 -13.78 -6.58 -7.58
CA GLN A 234 -12.57 -7.42 -7.59
C GLN A 234 -11.38 -6.72 -6.93
N VAL A 235 -11.48 -5.42 -6.62
CA VAL A 235 -10.35 -4.60 -6.15
C VAL A 235 -10.51 -4.27 -4.68
N ASN A 236 -9.46 -4.56 -3.89
CA ASN A 236 -9.34 -4.24 -2.47
C ASN A 236 -10.62 -4.62 -1.71
N VAL A 237 -11.03 -5.89 -1.81
CA VAL A 237 -12.36 -6.32 -1.33
C VAL A 237 -12.48 -6.32 0.19
N TYR A 238 -11.36 -6.23 0.90
CA TYR A 238 -11.28 -6.00 2.35
C TYR A 238 -10.90 -4.56 2.71
N GLY A 239 -11.03 -3.62 1.76
CA GLY A 239 -10.53 -2.26 1.90
C GLY A 239 -9.04 -2.19 1.62
N GLY A 240 -8.51 -0.98 1.47
CA GLY A 240 -7.10 -0.75 1.16
C GLY A 240 -6.49 0.33 2.04
N SER A 241 -5.37 0.87 1.58
CA SER A 241 -4.50 1.75 2.38
C SER A 241 -5.12 3.05 2.86
N VAL A 242 -6.17 3.56 2.18
CA VAL A 242 -6.90 4.74 2.67
C VAL A 242 -7.59 4.43 4.01
N ALA A 243 -8.06 3.19 4.19
CA ALA A 243 -8.80 2.76 5.37
C ALA A 243 -7.99 1.95 6.39
N ILE A 244 -6.94 1.27 5.94
CA ILE A 244 -6.12 0.36 6.75
C ILE A 244 -4.82 1.05 7.19
N GLY A 245 -4.25 1.88 6.31
CA GLY A 245 -2.97 2.56 6.52
C GLY A 245 -1.90 2.23 5.48
N HIS A 246 -0.86 3.07 5.43
CA HIS A 246 0.23 2.98 4.47
C HIS A 246 1.62 3.17 5.10
N PRO A 247 2.11 2.19 5.90
CA PRO A 247 3.53 2.15 6.27
C PRO A 247 4.35 1.90 4.99
N LEU A 248 5.05 2.92 4.49
CA LEU A 248 5.61 2.95 3.13
C LEU A 248 6.42 1.70 2.78
N GLY A 249 7.50 1.43 3.53
CA GLY A 249 8.38 0.29 3.31
C GLY A 249 7.75 -1.09 3.55
N CYS A 250 6.58 -1.16 4.19
CA CYS A 250 5.85 -2.40 4.50
C CYS A 250 4.74 -2.71 3.49
N SER A 251 4.13 -1.68 2.90
CA SER A 251 2.82 -1.80 2.25
C SER A 251 2.77 -2.76 1.08
N GLY A 252 3.88 -2.93 0.34
CA GLY A 252 3.99 -3.91 -0.75
C GLY A 252 3.87 -5.36 -0.24
N ALA A 253 4.50 -5.69 0.88
CA ALA A 253 4.35 -7.01 1.50
C ALA A 253 2.97 -7.16 2.16
N ARG A 254 2.44 -6.09 2.77
CA ARG A 254 1.13 -6.11 3.43
C ARG A 254 -0.01 -6.40 2.46
N ILE A 255 -0.04 -5.78 1.27
CA ILE A 255 -1.06 -6.12 0.24
C ILE A 255 -0.93 -7.55 -0.28
N VAL A 256 0.29 -8.10 -0.38
CA VAL A 256 0.48 -9.52 -0.75
C VAL A 256 -0.13 -10.42 0.32
N THR A 257 0.12 -10.13 1.59
CA THR A 257 -0.44 -10.89 2.70
C THR A 257 -1.98 -10.81 2.71
N THR A 258 -2.56 -9.62 2.57
CA THR A 258 -4.03 -9.47 2.51
C THR A 258 -4.63 -10.18 1.30
N LEU A 259 -3.96 -10.16 0.14
CA LEU A 259 -4.43 -10.91 -1.04
C LEU A 259 -4.50 -12.43 -0.75
N THR A 260 -3.57 -13.01 0.02
CA THR A 260 -3.66 -14.43 0.39
C THR A 260 -4.92 -14.73 1.21
N SER A 261 -5.24 -13.88 2.20
CA SER A 261 -6.48 -13.99 2.97
C SER A 261 -7.72 -13.85 2.09
N VAL A 262 -7.73 -12.86 1.19
CA VAL A 262 -8.83 -12.67 0.21
C VAL A 262 -9.04 -13.92 -0.64
N LEU A 263 -7.98 -14.46 -1.26
CA LEU A 263 -8.11 -15.62 -2.14
C LEU A 263 -8.59 -16.86 -1.39
N LYS A 264 -8.11 -17.09 -0.17
CA LYS A 264 -8.57 -18.19 0.69
C LYS A 264 -10.06 -18.08 1.00
N GLU A 265 -10.49 -16.96 1.57
CA GLU A 265 -11.87 -16.79 2.04
C GLU A 265 -12.87 -16.70 0.88
N LYS A 266 -12.45 -16.14 -0.26
CA LYS A 266 -13.26 -16.11 -1.49
C LYS A 266 -13.19 -17.41 -2.30
N LYS A 267 -12.34 -18.37 -1.89
CA LYS A 267 -12.07 -19.62 -2.64
C LYS A 267 -11.65 -19.36 -4.08
N ALA A 268 -10.96 -18.24 -4.30
CA ALA A 268 -10.41 -17.87 -5.58
C ALA A 268 -9.00 -18.42 -5.72
N LYS A 269 -8.57 -18.54 -6.98
CA LYS A 269 -7.33 -19.19 -7.37
C LYS A 269 -6.25 -18.20 -7.75
N ILE A 270 -6.56 -17.17 -8.53
CA ILE A 270 -5.54 -16.25 -9.06
C ILE A 270 -5.79 -14.83 -8.57
N GLY A 271 -4.75 -14.20 -8.03
CA GLY A 271 -4.79 -12.79 -7.66
C GLY A 271 -3.54 -12.04 -8.10
N ALA A 272 -3.69 -10.72 -8.26
CA ALA A 272 -2.59 -9.82 -8.58
C ALA A 272 -2.50 -8.68 -7.57
N VAL A 273 -1.28 -8.26 -7.24
CA VAL A 273 -1.01 -7.04 -6.48
C VAL A 273 -0.32 -6.02 -7.37
N GLY A 274 -0.56 -4.74 -7.11
CA GLY A 274 0.16 -3.63 -7.72
C GLY A 274 0.33 -2.47 -6.74
N ILE A 275 1.56 -1.96 -6.65
CA ILE A 275 1.90 -0.83 -5.79
C ILE A 275 2.76 0.17 -6.57
N CYS A 276 2.37 1.44 -6.55
CA CYS A 276 3.16 2.53 -7.07
C CYS A 276 4.20 3.00 -6.04
N ASN A 277 5.30 3.59 -6.49
CA ASN A 277 6.30 4.20 -5.63
C ASN A 277 6.73 5.57 -6.16
N GLY A 278 7.03 6.49 -5.23
CA GLY A 278 7.55 7.81 -5.57
C GLY A 278 8.80 7.71 -6.47
N GLY A 279 8.95 8.68 -7.37
CA GLY A 279 10.00 8.66 -8.40
C GLY A 279 9.59 8.03 -9.73
N GLY A 280 8.34 7.57 -9.88
CA GLY A 280 7.76 7.15 -11.17
C GLY A 280 7.53 5.64 -11.34
N GLY A 281 7.90 4.84 -10.34
CA GLY A 281 7.87 3.38 -10.43
C GLY A 281 6.56 2.74 -9.97
N ALA A 282 6.40 1.47 -10.34
CA ALA A 282 5.49 0.53 -9.71
C ALA A 282 6.02 -0.90 -9.82
N SER A 283 5.65 -1.72 -8.85
CA SER A 283 5.90 -3.16 -8.85
C SER A 283 4.57 -3.92 -8.74
N ALA A 284 4.50 -5.06 -9.39
CA ALA A 284 3.34 -5.95 -9.35
C ALA A 284 3.77 -7.42 -9.25
N MET A 285 2.91 -8.24 -8.64
CA MET A 285 3.12 -9.68 -8.49
C MET A 285 1.80 -10.42 -8.71
N VAL A 286 1.88 -11.63 -9.27
CA VAL A 286 0.74 -12.53 -9.46
C VAL A 286 0.99 -13.80 -8.66
N ILE A 287 -0.02 -14.21 -7.90
CA ILE A 287 0.03 -15.41 -7.05
C ILE A 287 -1.13 -16.36 -7.36
N GLU A 288 -0.87 -17.65 -7.21
CA GLU A 288 -1.87 -18.71 -7.21
C GLU A 288 -2.09 -19.20 -5.78
N ASN A 289 -3.34 -19.20 -5.33
CA ASN A 289 -3.76 -19.74 -4.04
C ASN A 289 -3.67 -21.27 -4.01
N LEU A 290 -3.14 -21.82 -2.90
CA LEU A 290 -2.97 -23.25 -2.66
C LEU A 290 -3.56 -23.71 -1.31
N GLN A 291 -4.31 -22.84 -0.62
CA GLN A 291 -4.88 -23.08 0.72
C GLN A 291 -6.14 -23.97 0.70
#